data_AF-A0A7S0TYY4-F1
#
_entry.id   AF-A0A7S0TYY4-F1
#
_cell.length_a   1.000
_cell.length_b   1.000
_cell.length_c   1.000
_cell.angle_alpha   90.00
_cell.angle_beta   90.00
_cell.angle_gamma   90.00
#
_symmetry.space_group_name_H-M   'P 1'
#
loop_
_entity.id
_entity.type
_entity.pdbx_description
1 polymer ?
#
loop_
_entity_poly.entity_id
_entity_poly.type
_entity_poly.pdbx_seq_one_letter_code
_entity_poly.pdbx_strand_id
1 'polypeptide(L)'
;IKMMRRLCTGQHRALQDILRVQKLNRETVDLLNDVYRYMTALEPGLKKAIEAGDESIVEGAIRGWLMLADAMQGPNFDNQSSLSKTGIFDLADRIYSKIRYTAERGGPARKAVVKFKNSSIHPEERSFEVLDQVDDQRCRLKTAVTTCLSSFLEGVQDDAIPQQMIMTAQWTNIMSQMVQCYEMAIGFELLSVGTLKKDSVIQEGLGYYALMRNVSSFDDNNSIDRVLSTHKRAEAYFKARTGYVEISRNDKLERLFFRLPDNCLVGG
;
A
#
# COMPACT_ATOMS: atom_id res chain seq x y z
N ILE A 1 1.54 16.49 -11.40
CA ILE A 1 1.94 15.20 -10.76
C ILE A 1 2.78 14.30 -11.68
N LYS A 2 2.27 13.83 -12.84
CA LYS A 2 3.04 12.94 -13.76
C LYS A 2 4.42 13.48 -14.15
N MET A 3 4.53 14.79 -14.43
CA MET A 3 5.81 15.44 -14.72
C MET A 3 6.75 15.42 -13.51
N MET A 4 6.26 15.72 -12.31
CA MET A 4 7.06 15.69 -11.08
C MET A 4 7.63 14.29 -10.80
N ARG A 5 6.84 13.22 -11.02
CA ARG A 5 7.33 11.84 -10.94
C ARG A 5 8.51 11.56 -11.87
N ARG A 6 8.47 12.12 -13.09
CA ARG A 6 9.54 11.98 -14.08
C ARG A 6 10.83 12.69 -13.67
N LEU A 7 10.75 13.71 -12.82
CA LEU A 7 11.93 14.41 -12.28
C LEU A 7 12.60 13.61 -11.16
N CYS A 8 11.83 12.81 -10.43
CA CYS A 8 12.34 11.95 -9.36
C CYS A 8 12.85 10.58 -9.84
N THR A 9 12.63 10.24 -11.12
CA THR A 9 13.02 8.93 -11.65
C THR A 9 14.54 8.81 -11.68
N GLY A 10 15.05 7.63 -11.32
CA GLY A 10 16.50 7.41 -11.21
C GLY A 10 17.13 7.94 -9.93
N GLN A 11 16.34 8.31 -8.92
CA GLN A 11 16.81 8.64 -7.56
C GLN A 11 17.81 9.80 -7.53
N HIS A 12 17.64 10.77 -8.43
CA HIS A 12 18.52 11.94 -8.49
C HIS A 12 18.17 12.94 -7.38
N ARG A 13 18.87 12.86 -6.25
CA ARG A 13 18.58 13.63 -5.03
C ARG A 13 18.36 15.12 -5.26
N ALA A 14 19.19 15.78 -6.08
CA ALA A 14 19.03 17.22 -6.33
C ALA A 14 17.70 17.57 -7.04
N LEU A 15 17.18 16.68 -7.91
CA LEU A 15 15.90 16.91 -8.58
C LEU A 15 14.72 16.62 -7.64
N GLN A 16 14.87 15.64 -6.75
CA GLN A 16 13.90 15.39 -5.67
C GLN A 16 13.85 16.57 -4.69
N ASP A 17 15.00 17.12 -4.30
CA ASP A 17 15.10 18.26 -3.39
C ASP A 17 14.51 19.53 -3.99
N ILE A 18 14.64 19.73 -5.30
CA ILE A 18 14.02 20.85 -6.02
C ILE A 18 12.50 20.84 -5.90
N LEU A 19 11.84 19.72 -5.59
CA LEU A 19 10.39 19.73 -5.34
C LEU A 19 10.02 20.39 -4.00
N ARG A 20 10.95 20.42 -3.06
CA ARG A 20 10.76 20.96 -1.71
C ARG A 20 11.41 22.33 -1.55
N VAL A 21 12.64 22.50 -2.04
CA VAL A 21 13.46 23.71 -1.88
C VAL A 21 14.11 24.13 -3.19
N GLN A 22 13.73 25.30 -3.71
CA GLN A 22 14.33 25.88 -4.93
C GLN A 22 15.28 27.02 -4.57
N LYS A 23 16.51 26.67 -4.17
CA LYS A 23 17.52 27.61 -3.61
C LYS A 23 17.84 28.83 -4.49
N LEU A 24 17.62 28.75 -5.81
CA LEU A 24 17.89 29.82 -6.76
C LEU A 24 16.68 30.75 -7.00
N ASN A 25 15.50 30.38 -6.49
CA ASN A 25 14.30 31.19 -6.63
C ASN A 25 14.20 32.21 -5.51
N ARG A 26 13.58 33.36 -5.80
CA ARG A 26 13.27 34.38 -4.78
C ARG A 26 12.33 33.83 -3.69
N GLU A 27 11.38 33.01 -4.10
CA GLU A 27 10.43 32.33 -3.21
C GLU A 27 10.49 30.83 -3.50
N THR A 28 10.46 30.04 -2.44
CA THR A 28 10.43 28.58 -2.52
C THR A 28 9.00 28.11 -2.30
N VAL A 29 8.55 27.17 -3.12
CA VAL A 29 7.25 26.51 -3.01
C VAL A 29 7.48 25.04 -2.70
N ASP A 30 6.91 24.56 -1.60
CA ASP A 30 6.95 23.14 -1.23
C ASP A 30 5.85 22.37 -1.98
N LEU A 31 6.23 21.82 -3.14
CA LEU A 31 5.32 21.04 -3.98
C LEU A 31 4.93 19.70 -3.35
N LEU A 32 5.72 19.19 -2.40
CA LEU A 32 5.40 17.95 -1.69
C LEU A 32 4.20 18.19 -0.77
N ASN A 33 4.22 19.31 -0.04
CA ASN A 33 3.11 19.73 0.80
C ASN A 33 1.85 20.09 -0.03
N ASP A 34 1.99 20.68 -1.21
CA ASP A 34 0.86 20.92 -2.11
C ASP A 34 0.23 19.61 -2.62
N VAL A 35 1.04 18.59 -2.94
CA VAL A 35 0.51 17.26 -3.29
C VAL A 35 -0.17 16.60 -2.10
N TYR A 36 0.37 16.72 -0.89
CA TYR A 36 -0.30 16.25 0.33
C TYR A 36 -1.66 16.93 0.54
N ARG A 37 -1.74 18.26 0.38
CA ARG A 37 -3.00 19.02 0.46
C ARG A 37 -4.01 18.59 -0.60
N TYR A 38 -3.54 18.39 -1.84
CA TYR A 38 -4.37 17.85 -2.91
C TYR A 38 -4.95 16.47 -2.56
N MET A 39 -4.13 15.55 -2.06
CA MET A 39 -4.62 14.22 -1.65
C MET A 39 -5.59 14.29 -0.48
N THR A 40 -5.34 15.19 0.47
CA THR A 40 -6.25 15.43 1.61
C THR A 40 -7.61 15.93 1.13
N ALA A 41 -7.65 16.79 0.10
CA ALA A 41 -8.89 17.26 -0.51
C ALA A 41 -9.63 16.16 -1.30
N LEU A 42 -8.90 15.21 -1.90
CA LEU A 42 -9.50 14.08 -2.63
C LEU A 42 -10.07 12.99 -1.72
N GLU A 43 -9.49 12.77 -0.54
CA GLU A 43 -9.81 11.64 0.34
C GLU A 43 -11.31 11.47 0.67
N PRO A 44 -12.08 12.53 0.99
CA PRO A 44 -13.50 12.40 1.32
C PRO A 44 -14.35 11.84 0.17
N GLY A 45 -13.96 12.11 -1.08
CA GLY A 45 -14.66 11.65 -2.29
C GLY A 45 -14.18 10.30 -2.81
N LEU A 46 -13.01 9.83 -2.35
CA LEU A 46 -12.30 8.72 -2.97
C LEU A 46 -13.06 7.39 -2.91
N LYS A 47 -13.73 7.10 -1.79
CA LYS A 47 -14.57 5.90 -1.66
C LYS A 47 -15.70 5.88 -2.70
N LYS A 48 -16.44 7.00 -2.82
CA LYS A 48 -17.54 7.13 -3.79
C LYS A 48 -17.04 7.08 -5.22
N ALA A 49 -15.87 7.68 -5.49
CA ALA A 49 -15.24 7.64 -6.80
C ALA A 49 -14.90 6.20 -7.22
N ILE A 50 -14.33 5.40 -6.29
CA ILE A 50 -14.05 3.98 -6.52
C ILE A 50 -15.36 3.21 -6.78
N GLU A 51 -16.38 3.38 -5.94
CA GLU A 51 -17.69 2.71 -6.11
C GLU A 51 -18.39 3.10 -7.42
N ALA A 52 -18.21 4.33 -7.89
CA ALA A 52 -18.74 4.83 -9.16
C ALA A 52 -17.87 4.50 -10.38
N GLY A 53 -16.68 3.92 -10.19
CA GLY A 53 -15.72 3.67 -11.26
C GLY A 53 -15.11 4.92 -11.89
N ASP A 54 -15.06 6.06 -11.19
CA ASP A 54 -14.42 7.28 -11.67
C ASP A 54 -12.88 7.14 -11.64
N GLU A 55 -12.34 6.65 -12.75
CA GLU A 55 -10.91 6.39 -12.88
C GLU A 55 -10.06 7.66 -12.72
N SER A 56 -10.59 8.84 -13.06
CA SER A 56 -9.83 10.09 -13.08
C SER A 56 -9.41 10.51 -11.67
N ILE A 57 -10.37 10.47 -10.73
CA ILE A 57 -10.12 10.82 -9.33
C ILE A 57 -9.20 9.78 -8.67
N VAL A 58 -9.46 8.49 -8.88
CA VAL A 58 -8.68 7.41 -8.29
C VAL A 58 -7.24 7.42 -8.81
N GLU A 59 -7.06 7.57 -10.12
CA GLU A 59 -5.74 7.65 -10.75
C GLU A 59 -4.98 8.92 -10.32
N GLY A 60 -5.69 10.03 -10.11
CA GLY A 60 -5.14 11.24 -9.51
C GLY A 60 -4.54 10.99 -8.13
N ALA A 61 -5.29 10.29 -7.26
CA ALA A 61 -4.84 9.90 -5.92
C ALA A 61 -3.66 8.91 -5.98
N ILE A 62 -3.75 7.86 -6.79
CA ILE A 62 -2.65 6.88 -7.00
C ILE A 62 -1.36 7.59 -7.40
N ARG A 63 -1.43 8.50 -8.37
CA ARG A 63 -0.26 9.25 -8.84
C ARG A 63 0.29 10.19 -7.78
N GLY A 64 -0.56 10.77 -6.93
CA GLY A 64 -0.13 11.60 -5.81
C GLY A 64 0.73 10.80 -4.83
N TRP A 65 0.23 9.64 -4.38
CA TRP A 65 0.96 8.75 -3.48
C TRP A 65 2.28 8.26 -4.08
N LEU A 66 2.26 7.83 -5.34
CA LEU A 66 3.48 7.38 -6.01
C LEU A 66 4.47 8.53 -6.25
N MET A 67 4.00 9.76 -6.45
CA MET A 67 4.90 10.91 -6.57
C MET A 67 5.62 11.22 -5.26
N LEU A 68 4.91 11.17 -4.14
CA LEU A 68 5.56 11.32 -2.83
C LEU A 68 6.54 10.19 -2.57
N ALA A 69 6.18 8.95 -2.95
CA ALA A 69 7.08 7.81 -2.85
C ALA A 69 8.37 8.01 -3.67
N ASP A 70 8.24 8.39 -4.96
CA ASP A 70 9.37 8.63 -5.86
C ASP A 70 10.27 9.78 -5.36
N ALA A 71 9.70 10.79 -4.68
CA ALA A 71 10.44 11.90 -4.09
C ALA A 71 11.26 11.54 -2.85
N MET A 72 10.95 10.41 -2.19
CA MET A 72 11.65 9.90 -1.02
C MET A 72 12.55 8.70 -1.33
N GLN A 73 12.26 7.96 -2.41
CA GLN A 73 12.98 6.77 -2.83
C GLN A 73 14.45 7.08 -3.17
N GLY A 74 15.37 6.16 -2.85
CA GLY A 74 16.80 6.43 -2.94
C GLY A 74 17.17 7.41 -1.83
N PRO A 75 17.25 6.88 -0.61
CA PRO A 75 16.80 7.51 0.63
C PRO A 75 17.07 9.02 0.70
N ASN A 76 15.99 9.80 0.64
CA ASN A 76 16.04 11.25 0.81
C ASN A 76 15.43 11.65 2.16
N PHE A 77 16.27 11.62 3.20
CA PHE A 77 15.87 11.94 4.57
C PHE A 77 15.23 13.31 4.71
N ASP A 78 15.71 14.31 3.96
CA ASP A 78 15.22 15.66 4.10
C ASP A 78 13.76 15.78 3.60
N ASN A 79 13.42 15.06 2.53
CA ASN A 79 12.04 14.95 2.03
C ASN A 79 11.17 14.09 2.96
N GLN A 80 11.69 12.97 3.46
CA GLN A 80 11.01 12.11 4.44
C GLN A 80 10.64 12.88 5.71
N SER A 81 11.59 13.62 6.29
CA SER A 81 11.40 14.44 7.50
C SER A 81 10.44 15.61 7.28
N SER A 82 10.45 16.21 6.09
CA SER A 82 9.50 17.27 5.74
C SER A 82 8.06 16.74 5.66
N LEU A 83 7.87 15.61 4.98
CA LEU A 83 6.56 14.99 4.79
C LEU A 83 6.01 14.35 6.07
N SER A 84 6.86 13.79 6.95
CA SER A 84 6.40 13.17 8.20
C SER A 84 5.74 14.18 9.14
N LYS A 85 6.15 15.45 9.10
CA LYS A 85 5.59 16.56 9.90
C LYS A 85 4.20 17.04 9.44
N THR A 86 3.67 16.51 8.34
CA THR A 86 2.39 16.95 7.80
C THR A 86 1.21 16.27 8.54
N GLY A 87 0.67 15.20 7.97
CA GLY A 87 -0.38 14.33 8.49
C GLY A 87 -0.58 13.14 7.56
N ILE A 88 0.48 12.79 6.82
CA ILE A 88 0.45 11.78 5.75
C ILE A 88 0.11 10.39 6.29
N PHE A 89 0.56 10.07 7.51
CA PHE A 89 0.26 8.80 8.18
C PHE A 89 -1.22 8.72 8.58
N ASP A 90 -1.81 9.80 9.12
CA ASP A 90 -3.25 9.86 9.39
C ASP A 90 -4.08 9.73 8.12
N LEU A 91 -3.63 10.35 7.03
CA LEU A 91 -4.29 10.25 5.74
C LEU A 91 -4.28 8.81 5.20
N ALA A 92 -3.14 8.13 5.31
CA ALA A 92 -3.03 6.72 4.93
C ALA A 92 -3.94 5.84 5.80
N ASP A 93 -3.98 6.06 7.12
CA ASP A 93 -4.83 5.31 8.05
C ASP A 93 -6.32 5.45 7.72
N ARG A 94 -6.79 6.66 7.38
CA ARG A 94 -8.16 6.89 6.91
C ARG A 94 -8.47 6.10 5.65
N ILE A 95 -7.55 6.06 4.69
CA ILE A 95 -7.69 5.28 3.46
C ILE A 95 -7.77 3.78 3.75
N TYR A 96 -6.90 3.25 4.63
CA TYR A 96 -6.95 1.85 5.03
C TYR A 96 -8.27 1.47 5.68
N SER A 97 -8.80 2.36 6.52
CA SER A 97 -10.01 2.15 7.31
C SER A 97 -11.30 2.21 6.49
N LYS A 98 -11.43 3.21 5.60
CA LYS A 98 -12.67 3.52 4.87
C LYS A 98 -12.87 2.72 3.59
N ILE A 99 -11.78 2.42 2.87
CA ILE A 99 -11.83 1.75 1.57
C ILE A 99 -11.58 0.26 1.82
N ARG A 100 -12.58 -0.60 1.61
CA ARG A 100 -12.47 -2.05 1.85
C ARG A 100 -12.85 -2.79 0.58
N TYR A 101 -12.51 -4.08 0.51
CA TYR A 101 -13.00 -4.92 -0.57
C TYR A 101 -14.53 -4.98 -0.56
N THR A 102 -15.12 -5.11 -1.74
CA THR A 102 -16.56 -5.29 -1.86
C THR A 102 -16.97 -6.58 -1.12
N ALA A 103 -17.90 -6.46 -0.16
CA ALA A 103 -18.18 -7.48 0.86
C ALA A 103 -18.70 -8.82 0.30
N GLU A 104 -19.05 -8.88 -0.98
CA GLU A 104 -19.57 -10.07 -1.64
C GLU A 104 -18.52 -11.17 -1.82
N ARG A 105 -17.21 -10.86 -1.75
CA ARG A 105 -16.13 -11.87 -1.87
C ARG A 105 -15.48 -12.28 -0.55
N GLY A 106 -15.58 -11.46 0.50
CA GLY A 106 -14.84 -11.64 1.77
C GLY A 106 -15.66 -12.22 2.94
N GLY A 107 -16.96 -12.47 2.77
CA GLY A 107 -17.78 -13.17 3.78
C GLY A 107 -17.71 -14.70 3.65
N PRO A 108 -18.66 -15.46 4.22
CA PRO A 108 -18.93 -16.86 3.84
C PRO A 108 -19.44 -16.97 2.37
N ALA A 109 -18.75 -16.32 1.43
CA ALA A 109 -18.90 -16.36 -0.02
C ALA A 109 -18.76 -17.79 -0.58
N ARG A 110 -18.33 -18.76 0.24
CA ARG A 110 -18.48 -20.20 0.01
C ARG A 110 -19.93 -20.69 -0.12
N LYS A 111 -20.95 -19.99 0.38
CA LYS A 111 -22.35 -20.47 0.28
C LYS A 111 -23.12 -19.96 -0.94
N ALA A 112 -22.71 -18.84 -1.54
CA ALA A 112 -23.38 -18.30 -2.73
C ALA A 112 -22.82 -18.90 -4.02
N VAL A 113 -21.50 -19.03 -4.16
CA VAL A 113 -20.88 -19.45 -5.44
C VAL A 113 -21.07 -20.95 -5.73
N VAL A 114 -21.28 -21.79 -4.71
CA VAL A 114 -21.59 -23.22 -4.92
C VAL A 114 -22.99 -23.43 -5.55
N LYS A 115 -23.90 -22.45 -5.50
CA LYS A 115 -25.17 -22.50 -6.24
C LYS A 115 -25.03 -22.13 -7.72
N PHE A 116 -23.93 -21.50 -8.13
CA PHE A 116 -23.76 -20.96 -9.49
C PHE A 116 -23.19 -21.92 -10.52
N LYS A 117 -22.67 -23.09 -10.12
CA LYS A 117 -22.19 -24.09 -11.08
C LYS A 117 -23.30 -24.76 -11.92
N ASN A 118 -24.58 -24.48 -11.63
CA ASN A 118 -25.73 -25.12 -12.30
C ASN A 118 -26.67 -24.16 -13.05
N SER A 119 -26.36 -22.87 -13.19
CA SER A 119 -27.25 -21.93 -13.86
C SER A 119 -26.55 -21.23 -15.02
N SER A 120 -27.04 -21.55 -16.22
CA SER A 120 -26.74 -20.91 -17.50
C SER A 120 -26.89 -19.38 -17.43
N ILE A 121 -25.75 -18.71 -17.66
CA ILE A 121 -25.51 -17.32 -18.10
C ILE A 121 -26.73 -16.38 -18.10
N HIS A 122 -26.74 -15.45 -17.14
CA HIS A 122 -27.74 -14.40 -16.95
C HIS A 122 -27.04 -13.07 -16.55
N PRO A 123 -27.71 -11.89 -16.63
CA PRO A 123 -27.16 -10.52 -16.53
C PRO A 123 -26.32 -10.12 -15.30
N GLU A 124 -26.02 -11.06 -14.41
CA GLU A 124 -25.17 -10.90 -13.22
C GLU A 124 -23.67 -10.83 -13.57
N GLU A 125 -23.24 -11.30 -14.75
CA GLU A 125 -21.83 -11.21 -15.18
C GLU A 125 -21.33 -9.75 -15.28
N ARG A 126 -22.18 -8.81 -15.73
CA ARG A 126 -21.83 -7.38 -15.79
C ARG A 126 -21.63 -6.76 -14.40
N SER A 127 -22.35 -7.23 -13.38
CA SER A 127 -22.13 -6.77 -12.00
C SER A 127 -20.80 -7.27 -11.44
N PHE A 128 -20.37 -8.49 -11.77
CA PHE A 128 -19.08 -9.02 -11.32
C PHE A 128 -17.89 -8.30 -11.96
N GLU A 129 -17.97 -7.94 -13.24
CA GLU A 129 -16.92 -7.16 -13.91
C GLU A 129 -16.75 -5.77 -13.31
N VAL A 130 -17.86 -5.09 -12.99
CA VAL A 130 -17.82 -3.77 -12.33
C VAL A 130 -17.21 -3.89 -10.93
N LEU A 131 -17.61 -4.91 -10.15
CA LEU A 131 -17.02 -5.14 -8.82
C LEU A 131 -15.52 -5.47 -8.90
N ASP A 132 -15.09 -6.22 -9.91
CA ASP A 132 -13.67 -6.49 -10.15
C ASP A 132 -12.87 -5.21 -10.46
N GLN A 133 -13.43 -4.31 -11.27
CA GLN A 133 -12.80 -3.02 -11.57
C GLN A 133 -12.68 -2.15 -10.31
N VAL A 134 -13.74 -2.11 -9.50
CA VAL A 134 -13.76 -1.41 -8.20
C VAL A 134 -12.67 -1.95 -7.29
N ASP A 135 -12.58 -3.27 -7.16
CA ASP A 135 -11.58 -3.92 -6.30
C ASP A 135 -10.15 -3.78 -6.87
N ASP A 136 -9.94 -3.78 -8.19
CA ASP A 136 -8.62 -3.54 -8.82
C ASP A 136 -8.14 -2.10 -8.55
N GLN A 137 -9.01 -1.11 -8.75
CA GLN A 137 -8.73 0.29 -8.44
C GLN A 137 -8.34 0.47 -6.97
N ARG A 138 -9.09 -0.19 -6.08
CA ARG A 138 -8.80 -0.23 -4.64
C ARG A 138 -7.45 -0.90 -4.35
N CYS A 139 -7.12 -2.03 -5.00
CA CYS A 139 -5.81 -2.69 -4.87
C CYS A 139 -4.68 -1.75 -5.26
N ARG A 140 -4.81 -1.10 -6.42
CA ARG A 140 -3.81 -0.17 -6.96
C ARG A 140 -3.59 1.03 -6.06
N LEU A 141 -4.68 1.63 -5.55
CA LEU A 141 -4.61 2.74 -4.60
C LEU A 141 -3.88 2.34 -3.32
N LYS A 142 -4.27 1.23 -2.69
CA LYS A 142 -3.65 0.85 -1.42
C LYS A 142 -2.22 0.35 -1.58
N THR A 143 -1.89 -0.27 -2.71
CA THR A 143 -0.50 -0.58 -3.05
C THR A 143 0.30 0.72 -3.14
N ALA A 144 -0.20 1.76 -3.83
CA ALA A 144 0.48 3.05 -3.92
C ALA A 144 0.69 3.73 -2.55
N VAL A 145 -0.32 3.70 -1.69
CA VAL A 145 -0.22 4.22 -0.30
C VAL A 145 0.86 3.45 0.46
N THR A 146 0.84 2.12 0.39
CA THR A 146 1.80 1.25 1.09
C THR A 146 3.23 1.43 0.59
N THR A 147 3.40 1.62 -0.72
CA THR A 147 4.70 1.95 -1.33
C THR A 147 5.21 3.29 -0.81
N CYS A 148 4.34 4.30 -0.70
CA CYS A 148 4.72 5.58 -0.13
C CYS A 148 5.12 5.45 1.34
N LEU A 149 4.35 4.72 2.16
CA LEU A 149 4.73 4.48 3.56
C LEU A 149 6.05 3.72 3.67
N SER A 150 6.28 2.74 2.81
CA SER A 150 7.53 1.98 2.78
C SER A 150 8.73 2.87 2.40
N SER A 151 8.54 3.88 1.55
CA SER A 151 9.61 4.81 1.17
C SER A 151 10.04 5.77 2.30
N PHE A 152 9.22 5.96 3.35
CA PHE A 152 9.66 6.62 4.58
C PHE A 152 10.63 5.77 5.39
N LEU A 153 10.59 4.45 5.20
CA LEU A 153 11.40 3.48 5.93
C LEU A 153 12.65 3.05 5.15
N GLU A 154 12.87 3.61 3.97
CA GLU A 154 14.13 3.41 3.23
C GLU A 154 15.20 4.34 3.82
N GLY A 155 16.35 3.81 4.24
CA GLY A 155 17.43 4.65 4.75
C GLY A 155 17.13 5.37 6.06
N VAL A 156 16.35 4.78 6.97
CA VAL A 156 15.98 5.40 8.24
C VAL A 156 17.23 5.83 9.02
N GLN A 157 17.41 7.15 9.11
CA GLN A 157 18.48 7.74 9.91
C GLN A 157 18.00 8.09 11.33
N ASP A 158 16.71 8.36 11.48
CA ASP A 158 16.07 8.79 12.71
C ASP A 158 14.83 7.93 12.99
N ASP A 159 14.82 7.30 14.16
CA ASP A 159 13.74 6.42 14.61
C ASP A 159 12.44 7.20 14.83
N ALA A 160 12.47 8.54 14.93
CA ALA A 160 11.29 9.37 15.07
C ALA A 160 10.25 9.14 13.97
N ILE A 161 10.67 8.88 12.72
CA ILE A 161 9.74 8.64 11.60
C ILE A 161 9.01 7.29 11.76
N PRO A 162 9.70 6.15 11.94
CA PRO A 162 9.06 4.89 12.30
C PRO A 162 8.18 4.99 13.55
N GLN A 163 8.66 5.63 14.63
CA GLN A 163 7.87 5.79 15.86
C GLN A 163 6.58 6.57 15.63
N GLN A 164 6.66 7.67 14.87
CA GLN A 164 5.47 8.43 14.50
C GLN A 164 4.48 7.57 13.69
N MET A 165 4.99 6.76 12.76
CA MET A 165 4.14 5.82 12.02
C MET A 165 3.49 4.77 12.94
N ILE A 166 4.23 4.23 13.92
CA ILE A 166 3.74 3.29 14.94
C ILE A 166 2.59 3.90 15.74
N MET A 167 2.76 5.14 16.19
CA MET A 167 1.79 5.83 17.04
C MET A 167 0.53 6.28 16.28
N THR A 168 0.66 6.59 14.99
CA THR A 168 -0.45 7.14 14.19
C THR A 168 -1.27 6.06 13.50
N ALA A 169 -0.65 5.01 12.96
CA ALA A 169 -1.35 4.01 12.18
C ALA A 169 -2.13 3.01 13.05
N GLN A 170 -3.36 2.67 12.66
CA GLN A 170 -4.12 1.59 13.29
C GLN A 170 -3.71 0.26 12.67
N TRP A 171 -2.67 -0.37 13.23
CA TRP A 171 -2.10 -1.63 12.75
C TRP A 171 -3.11 -2.78 12.64
N THR A 172 -4.14 -2.78 13.48
CA THR A 172 -5.25 -3.73 13.41
C THR A 172 -6.06 -3.59 12.10
N ASN A 173 -6.23 -2.37 11.59
CA ASN A 173 -6.91 -2.14 10.31
C ASN A 173 -6.06 -2.61 9.14
N ILE A 174 -4.75 -2.31 9.15
CA ILE A 174 -3.82 -2.80 8.11
C ILE A 174 -3.80 -4.33 8.13
N MET A 175 -3.74 -4.94 9.31
CA MET A 175 -3.82 -6.39 9.47
C MET A 175 -5.13 -6.96 8.93
N SER A 176 -6.27 -6.32 9.22
CA SER A 176 -7.57 -6.73 8.67
C SER A 176 -7.58 -6.68 7.13
N GLN A 177 -6.94 -5.68 6.50
CA GLN A 177 -6.79 -5.63 5.05
C GLN A 177 -5.88 -6.76 4.52
N MET A 178 -4.80 -7.07 5.23
CA MET A 178 -3.92 -8.19 4.89
C MET A 178 -4.67 -9.54 4.97
N VAL A 179 -5.52 -9.73 5.99
CA VAL A 179 -6.37 -10.92 6.12
C VAL A 179 -7.34 -11.04 4.94
N GLN A 180 -7.97 -9.93 4.52
CA GLN A 180 -8.84 -9.94 3.34
C GLN A 180 -8.07 -10.36 2.08
N CYS A 181 -6.85 -9.84 1.87
CA CYS A 181 -5.99 -10.24 0.76
C CYS A 181 -5.69 -11.74 0.78
N TYR A 182 -5.39 -12.30 1.96
CA TYR A 182 -5.18 -13.73 2.14
C TYR A 182 -6.42 -14.56 1.79
N GLU A 183 -7.60 -14.16 2.29
CA GLU A 183 -8.86 -14.86 2.04
C GLU A 183 -9.21 -14.89 0.54
N MET A 184 -9.03 -13.78 -0.16
CA MET A 184 -9.24 -13.74 -1.61
C MET A 184 -8.17 -14.51 -2.39
N ALA A 185 -6.90 -14.45 -1.97
CA ALA A 185 -5.83 -15.19 -2.63
C ALA A 185 -6.09 -16.71 -2.61
N ILE A 186 -6.59 -17.22 -1.48
CA ILE A 186 -7.05 -18.62 -1.37
C ILE A 186 -8.34 -18.84 -2.15
N GLY A 187 -9.25 -17.87 -2.15
CA GLY A 187 -10.48 -17.92 -2.97
C GLY A 187 -10.20 -18.16 -4.45
N PHE A 188 -9.22 -17.46 -5.02
CA PHE A 188 -8.80 -17.62 -6.42
C PHE A 188 -8.26 -19.01 -6.74
N GLU A 189 -7.63 -19.70 -5.79
CA GLU A 189 -7.13 -21.07 -5.98
C GLU A 189 -8.27 -22.09 -6.12
N LEU A 190 -9.45 -21.76 -5.60
CA LEU A 190 -10.62 -22.64 -5.59
C LEU A 190 -11.62 -22.31 -6.70
N LEU A 191 -11.69 -21.04 -7.10
CA LEU A 191 -12.71 -20.49 -7.99
C LEU A 191 -12.03 -19.48 -8.92
N SER A 192 -11.51 -19.94 -10.06
CA SER A 192 -10.93 -19.08 -11.09
C SER A 192 -12.02 -18.27 -11.80
N VAL A 193 -12.63 -17.31 -11.10
CA VAL A 193 -13.73 -16.48 -11.60
C VAL A 193 -13.43 -15.02 -11.30
N GLY A 194 -13.44 -14.18 -12.34
CA GLY A 194 -13.25 -12.72 -12.25
C GLY A 194 -12.08 -12.19 -13.06
N THR A 195 -12.06 -10.88 -13.26
CA THR A 195 -11.00 -10.12 -13.95
C THR A 195 -9.96 -9.54 -12.98
N LEU A 196 -10.25 -9.51 -11.67
CA LEU A 196 -9.28 -9.14 -10.64
C LEU A 196 -8.11 -10.13 -10.64
N LYS A 197 -6.90 -9.61 -10.82
CA LYS A 197 -5.69 -10.44 -10.90
C LYS A 197 -5.29 -10.91 -9.50
N LYS A 198 -5.16 -12.23 -9.32
CA LYS A 198 -4.62 -12.86 -8.10
C LYS A 198 -3.31 -12.19 -7.66
N ASP A 199 -2.43 -11.88 -8.61
CA ASP A 199 -1.16 -11.20 -8.35
C ASP A 199 -1.31 -9.82 -7.73
N SER A 200 -2.31 -9.03 -8.12
CA SER A 200 -2.56 -7.69 -7.54
C SER A 200 -2.91 -7.80 -6.06
N VAL A 201 -3.77 -8.76 -5.71
CA VAL A 201 -4.20 -9.01 -4.32
C VAL A 201 -3.03 -9.54 -3.46
N ILE A 202 -2.24 -10.47 -4.00
CA ILE A 202 -1.05 -10.98 -3.32
C ILE A 202 -0.03 -9.85 -3.11
N GLN A 203 0.22 -9.04 -4.13
CA GLN A 203 1.16 -7.94 -4.07
C GLN A 203 0.76 -6.90 -3.00
N GLU A 204 -0.53 -6.58 -2.91
CA GLU A 204 -1.04 -5.70 -1.87
C GLU A 204 -0.81 -6.29 -0.47
N GLY A 205 -1.19 -7.56 -0.26
CA GLY A 205 -1.01 -8.24 1.02
C GLY A 205 0.46 -8.37 1.44
N LEU A 206 1.36 -8.64 0.48
CA LEU A 206 2.81 -8.62 0.70
C LEU A 206 3.32 -7.24 1.09
N GLY A 207 2.77 -6.18 0.48
CA GLY A 207 3.08 -4.80 0.86
C GLY A 207 2.75 -4.52 2.32
N TYR A 208 1.58 -4.97 2.81
CA TYR A 208 1.22 -4.83 4.22
C TYR A 208 2.14 -5.59 5.15
N TYR A 209 2.41 -6.85 4.82
CA TYR A 209 3.30 -7.68 5.62
C TYR A 209 4.71 -7.06 5.70
N ALA A 210 5.27 -6.64 4.56
CA ALA A 210 6.57 -6.00 4.49
C ALA A 210 6.61 -4.69 5.28
N LEU A 211 5.58 -3.83 5.15
CA LEU A 211 5.48 -2.59 5.91
C LEU A 211 5.45 -2.86 7.42
N MET A 212 4.56 -3.75 7.88
CA MET A 212 4.45 -4.10 9.30
C MET A 212 5.75 -4.70 9.83
N ARG A 213 6.41 -5.59 9.08
CA ARG A 213 7.70 -6.17 9.49
C ARG A 213 8.83 -5.15 9.52
N ASN A 214 8.87 -4.22 8.57
CA ASN A 214 9.90 -3.19 8.57
C ASN A 214 9.72 -2.23 9.75
N VAL A 215 8.49 -1.88 10.09
CA VAL A 215 8.23 -1.03 11.27
C VAL A 215 8.43 -1.79 12.59
N SER A 216 8.19 -3.11 12.62
CA SER A 216 8.35 -3.91 13.84
C SER A 216 9.76 -3.90 14.43
N SER A 217 10.81 -3.67 13.61
CA SER A 217 12.18 -3.52 14.14
C SER A 217 12.39 -2.25 14.97
N PHE A 218 11.46 -1.30 14.89
CA PHE A 218 11.45 -0.07 15.68
C PHE A 218 10.39 -0.10 16.79
N ASP A 219 9.60 -1.17 16.93
CA ASP A 219 8.50 -1.22 17.90
C ASP A 219 8.92 -1.86 19.22
N ASP A 220 9.38 -1.03 20.16
CA ASP A 220 9.81 -1.46 21.50
C ASP A 220 8.71 -2.20 22.28
N ASN A 221 7.44 -1.89 22.02
CA ASN A 221 6.30 -2.46 22.73
C ASN A 221 5.82 -3.78 22.14
N ASN A 222 6.41 -4.23 21.02
CA ASN A 222 5.98 -5.40 20.24
C ASN A 222 4.47 -5.36 19.91
N SER A 223 3.90 -4.17 19.75
CA SER A 223 2.49 -3.97 19.41
C SER A 223 2.14 -4.55 18.03
N ILE A 224 3.03 -4.37 17.04
CA ILE A 224 2.86 -4.87 15.68
C ILE A 224 2.94 -6.40 15.66
N ASP A 225 3.91 -6.99 16.35
CA ASP A 225 4.05 -8.45 16.44
C ASP A 225 2.84 -9.10 17.12
N ARG A 226 2.28 -8.46 18.16
CA ARG A 226 1.01 -8.90 18.76
C ARG A 226 -0.11 -8.90 17.74
N VAL A 227 -0.26 -7.83 16.96
CA VAL A 227 -1.30 -7.73 15.92
C VAL A 227 -1.12 -8.80 14.84
N LEU A 228 0.11 -9.00 14.34
CA LEU A 228 0.42 -10.05 13.35
C LEU A 228 0.04 -11.45 13.87
N SER A 229 0.38 -11.72 15.14
CA SER A 229 0.13 -13.02 15.77
C SER A 229 -1.37 -13.36 15.93
N THR A 230 -2.27 -12.37 15.84
CA THR A 230 -3.73 -12.55 15.93
C THR A 230 -4.29 -13.38 14.76
N HIS A 231 -3.67 -13.31 13.57
CA HIS A 231 -4.09 -14.09 12.40
C HIS A 231 -2.92 -14.87 11.78
N LYS A 232 -2.42 -15.85 12.54
CA LYS A 232 -1.26 -16.70 12.20
C LYS A 232 -1.29 -17.28 10.78
N ARG A 233 -2.47 -17.62 10.23
CA ARG A 233 -2.59 -18.19 8.89
C ARG A 233 -2.27 -17.18 7.79
N ALA A 234 -2.80 -15.97 7.89
CA ALA A 234 -2.50 -14.89 6.95
C ALA A 234 -1.04 -14.45 7.08
N GLU A 235 -0.56 -14.30 8.32
CA GLU A 235 0.84 -14.01 8.60
C GLU A 235 1.77 -15.06 7.98
N ALA A 236 1.55 -16.36 8.23
CA ALA A 236 2.36 -17.43 7.68
C ALA A 236 2.33 -17.47 6.15
N TYR A 237 1.17 -17.22 5.54
CA TYR A 237 1.01 -17.20 4.09
C TYR A 237 1.88 -16.13 3.41
N PHE A 238 1.87 -14.90 3.95
CA PHE A 238 2.69 -13.81 3.40
C PHE A 238 4.16 -13.95 3.81
N LYS A 239 4.44 -14.40 5.03
CA LYS A 239 5.81 -14.70 5.50
C LYS A 239 6.51 -15.70 4.58
N ALA A 240 5.84 -16.78 4.20
CA ALA A 240 6.41 -17.78 3.28
C ALA A 240 6.72 -17.22 1.89
N ARG A 241 6.07 -16.12 1.50
CA ARG A 241 6.21 -15.45 0.19
C ARG A 241 7.10 -14.20 0.23
N THR A 242 7.68 -13.89 1.38
CA THR A 242 8.54 -12.73 1.57
C THR A 242 9.95 -13.17 1.90
N GLY A 243 10.90 -12.77 1.05
CA GLY A 243 12.32 -12.82 1.35
C GLY A 243 12.76 -11.49 1.93
N TYR A 244 13.89 -11.48 2.63
CA TYR A 244 14.56 -10.23 2.98
C TYR A 244 16.07 -10.39 2.86
N VAL A 245 16.74 -9.27 2.60
CA VAL A 245 18.20 -9.15 2.70
C VAL A 245 18.53 -8.01 3.65
N GLU A 246 19.61 -8.17 4.40
CA GLU A 246 20.17 -7.11 5.23
C GLU A 246 21.32 -6.45 4.46
N ILE A 247 21.27 -5.14 4.33
CA ILE A 247 22.33 -4.34 3.70
C ILE A 247 22.88 -3.35 4.71
N SER A 248 24.17 -3.05 4.62
CA SER A 248 24.77 -1.95 5.38
C SER A 248 24.79 -0.70 4.50
N ARG A 249 24.23 0.41 5.00
CA ARG A 249 24.23 1.71 4.33
C ARG A 249 24.50 2.77 5.40
N ASN A 250 25.52 3.60 5.18
CA ASN A 250 25.96 4.63 6.14
C ASN A 250 26.13 4.08 7.57
N ASP A 251 26.79 2.92 7.70
CA ASP A 251 27.04 2.22 8.97
C ASP A 251 25.78 1.78 9.75
N LYS A 252 24.62 1.74 9.08
CA LYS A 252 23.37 1.20 9.60
C LYS A 252 22.93 -0.03 8.82
N LEU A 253 22.40 -1.02 9.53
CA LEU A 253 21.80 -2.21 8.93
C LEU A 253 20.34 -1.91 8.53
N GLU A 254 20.02 -2.13 7.27
CA GLU A 254 18.69 -1.96 6.70
C GLU A 254 18.17 -3.30 6.17
N ARG A 255 16.89 -3.59 6.42
CA ARG A 255 16.21 -4.78 5.88
C ARG A 255 15.40 -4.42 4.65
N LEU A 256 15.72 -5.06 3.53
CA LEU A 256 14.94 -4.93 2.30
C LEU A 256 14.10 -6.19 2.10
N PHE A 257 12.78 -6.01 2.13
CA PHE A 257 11.82 -7.08 1.88
C PHE A 257 11.47 -7.16 0.39
N PHE A 258 11.33 -8.37 -0.14
CA PHE A 258 10.96 -8.62 -1.53
C PHE A 258 10.06 -9.85 -1.66
N ARG A 259 9.29 -9.90 -2.74
CA ARG A 259 8.46 -11.07 -3.09
C ARG A 259 9.36 -12.21 -3.56
N LEU A 260 9.17 -13.40 -2.99
CA LEU A 260 9.78 -14.61 -3.52
C LEU A 260 9.03 -15.09 -4.78
N PRO A 261 9.72 -15.52 -5.84
CA PRO A 261 9.09 -16.18 -6.97
C PRO A 261 8.33 -17.43 -6.52
N ASP A 262 7.19 -17.72 -7.15
CA ASP A 262 6.33 -18.85 -6.74
C ASP A 262 7.07 -20.21 -6.79
N ASN A 263 8.03 -20.37 -7.69
CA ASN A 263 8.88 -21.56 -7.79
C ASN A 263 9.71 -21.83 -6.53
N CYS A 264 10.06 -20.78 -5.77
CA CYS A 264 10.79 -20.90 -4.51
C CYS A 264 9.92 -21.44 -3.36
N LEU A 265 8.59 -21.47 -3.52
CA LEU A 265 7.65 -21.94 -2.50
C LEU A 265 7.45 -23.46 -2.51
N VAL A 266 7.80 -24.13 -3.60
CA VAL A 266 7.49 -25.56 -3.83
C VAL A 266 8.51 -26.50 -3.14
N GLY A 267 9.66 -25.99 -2.72
CA GLY A 267 10.76 -26.78 -2.14
C GLY A 267 11.15 -26.43 -0.71
N GLY A 268 10.37 -25.59 -0.01
CA GLY A 268 10.63 -25.11 1.35
C GLY A 268 9.68 -25.68 2.40
#